data_AF-A0A2I1GZ07-F1
#
_entry.id   AF-A0A2I1GZ07-F1
#
_cell.length_a   1.000
_cell.length_b   1.000
_cell.length_c   1.000
_cell.angle_alpha   90.00
_cell.angle_beta   90.00
_cell.angle_gamma   90.00
#
_symmetry.space_group_name_H-M   'P 1'
#
loop_
_entity.id
_entity.type
_entity.pdbx_description
1 polymer ?
#
loop_
_entity_poly.entity_id
_entity_poly.type
_entity_poly.pdbx_seq_one_letter_code
_entity_poly.pdbx_strand_id
1 'polypeptide(L)'
;MLNKEILIGYTFFRSEKVKWYTGADTIYSTQKGKSYILLHVDSLQKEKDMLTIVTNNRHIIKKYDRPFKINSDRAIMNTKYRISKYLTSVFCGLPIDIKARNKYFLRIRQLLLDKLLVIENRLKKQNKNRQTTTYIKFSHGK
;
A
#
# COMPACT_ATOMS: atom_id res chain seq x y z
N MET A 1 -17.15 -17.67 17.78
CA MET A 1 -16.66 -16.34 17.34
C MET A 1 -16.31 -16.43 15.87
N LEU A 2 -16.83 -15.55 15.01
CA LEU A 2 -16.55 -15.58 13.57
C LEU A 2 -15.19 -14.92 13.31
N ASN A 3 -14.17 -15.74 13.02
CA ASN A 3 -12.89 -15.26 12.55
C ASN A 3 -13.06 -14.73 11.14
N LYS A 4 -12.58 -13.52 10.89
CA LYS A 4 -12.60 -12.92 9.54
C LYS A 4 -11.22 -13.00 8.91
N GLU A 5 -11.14 -13.61 7.74
CA GLU A 5 -9.92 -13.72 6.95
C GLU A 5 -9.81 -12.52 5.99
N ILE A 6 -8.61 -11.95 5.88
CA ILE A 6 -8.22 -11.00 4.83
C ILE A 6 -7.07 -11.59 4.04
N LEU A 7 -7.13 -11.38 2.73
CA LEU A 7 -6.05 -11.68 1.81
C LEU A 7 -5.37 -10.41 1.34
N ILE A 8 -4.04 -10.38 1.36
CA ILE A 8 -3.24 -9.33 0.71
C ILE A 8 -2.64 -9.91 -0.56
N GLY A 9 -3.17 -9.48 -1.70
CA GLY A 9 -2.69 -9.86 -3.03
C GLY A 9 -1.64 -8.89 -3.54
N TYR A 10 -0.67 -9.41 -4.29
CA TYR A 10 0.37 -8.63 -4.93
C TYR A 10 0.28 -8.75 -6.44
N THR A 11 0.36 -7.61 -7.11
CA THR A 11 0.35 -7.52 -8.57
C THR A 11 1.59 -6.76 -9.01
N PHE A 12 2.31 -7.34 -9.99
CA PHE A 12 3.47 -6.68 -10.55
C PHE A 12 3.01 -5.54 -11.46
N PHE A 13 3.50 -4.33 -11.22
CA PHE A 13 3.27 -3.22 -12.13
C PHE A 13 4.04 -3.45 -13.41
N ARG A 14 3.33 -3.91 -14.45
CA ARG A 14 3.84 -3.90 -15.82
C ARG A 14 3.60 -2.50 -16.36
N SER A 15 4.63 -1.66 -16.38
CA SER A 15 4.59 -0.50 -17.25
C SER A 15 4.56 -1.03 -18.68
N GLU A 16 3.41 -0.98 -19.33
CA GLU A 16 3.41 -0.95 -20.80
C GLU A 16 4.33 0.18 -21.23
N LYS A 17 5.12 -0.07 -22.29
CA LYS A 17 6.25 0.73 -22.75
C LYS A 17 6.05 2.21 -22.40
N VAL A 18 6.91 2.74 -21.52
CA VAL A 18 6.88 4.12 -21.06
C VAL A 18 6.97 5.03 -22.28
N LYS A 19 5.82 5.49 -22.79
CA LYS A 19 5.78 6.71 -23.58
C LYS A 19 6.11 7.83 -22.61
N TRP A 20 7.07 8.65 -22.98
CA TRP A 20 7.55 9.78 -22.19
C TRP A 20 6.42 10.81 -22.07
N TYR A 21 5.51 10.60 -21.13
CA TYR A 21 4.43 11.52 -20.85
C TYR A 21 4.86 12.45 -19.71
N THR A 22 5.11 13.71 -20.06
CA THR A 22 5.06 14.84 -19.13
C THR A 22 3.60 15.11 -18.79
N GLY A 23 3.13 14.72 -17.61
CA GLY A 23 1.74 14.91 -17.17
C GLY A 23 1.50 14.45 -15.72
N ALA A 24 0.28 14.71 -15.21
CA ALA A 24 -0.19 14.06 -13.98
C ALA A 24 -0.37 12.55 -14.24
N ASP A 25 -0.08 11.72 -13.24
CA ASP A 25 -0.01 10.24 -13.28
C ASP A 25 1.30 9.59 -13.76
N THR A 26 2.34 10.38 -14.07
CA THR A 26 3.67 9.82 -14.31
C THR A 26 4.29 9.32 -13.01
N ILE A 27 4.46 8.00 -12.86
CA ILE A 27 5.28 7.43 -11.78
C ILE A 27 6.73 7.83 -12.06
N TYR A 28 7.19 8.88 -11.38
CA TYR A 28 8.55 9.41 -11.50
C TYR A 28 9.56 8.32 -11.16
N SER A 29 10.24 7.79 -12.20
CA SER A 29 11.41 6.91 -12.18
C SER A 29 11.14 5.41 -12.42
N THR A 30 11.29 4.98 -13.67
CA THR A 30 11.58 3.59 -14.05
C THR A 30 13.06 3.21 -13.95
N GLN A 31 13.94 4.15 -13.56
CA GLN A 31 15.37 3.88 -13.40
C GLN A 31 15.62 2.81 -12.32
N LYS A 32 16.47 1.85 -12.66
CA LYS A 32 16.90 0.72 -11.81
C LYS A 32 17.35 1.22 -10.43
N GLY A 33 16.56 0.90 -9.40
CA GLY A 33 16.93 1.13 -7.99
C GLY A 33 15.79 1.62 -7.10
N LYS A 34 14.73 2.24 -7.63
CA LYS A 34 13.59 2.72 -6.83
C LYS A 34 12.41 1.75 -6.89
N SER A 35 12.04 1.19 -5.74
CA SER A 35 10.81 0.41 -5.58
C SER A 35 9.64 1.28 -5.13
N TYR A 36 8.48 1.15 -5.77
CA TYR A 36 7.24 1.74 -5.30
C TYR A 36 6.23 0.65 -4.93
N ILE A 37 5.34 1.02 -4.00
CA ILE A 37 4.30 0.16 -3.47
C ILE A 37 3.05 1.01 -3.41
N LEU A 38 2.05 0.64 -4.21
CA LEU A 38 0.79 1.37 -4.34
C LEU A 38 -0.29 0.59 -3.60
N LEU A 39 -1.06 1.32 -2.81
CA LEU A 39 -2.20 0.81 -2.05
C LEU A 39 -3.46 1.48 -2.57
N HIS A 40 -4.41 0.69 -3.07
CA HIS A 40 -5.73 1.19 -3.43
C HIS A 40 -6.52 1.54 -2.17
N VAL A 41 -6.93 2.80 -2.02
CA VAL A 41 -7.68 3.27 -0.85
C VAL A 41 -9.04 2.56 -0.75
N ASP A 42 -9.67 2.24 -1.86
CA ASP A 42 -10.93 1.49 -1.88
C ASP A 42 -10.79 0.08 -1.30
N SER A 43 -9.59 -0.52 -1.33
CA SER A 43 -9.33 -1.79 -0.69
C SER A 43 -9.34 -1.68 0.84
N LEU A 44 -9.23 -0.47 1.41
CA LEU A 44 -9.28 -0.21 2.86
C LEU A 44 -10.71 -0.08 3.43
N GLN A 45 -11.76 -0.20 2.59
CA GLN A 45 -13.16 -0.28 3.02
C GLN A 45 -13.45 -1.55 3.83
N LYS A 46 -14.13 -1.43 4.98
CA LYS A 46 -14.32 -2.49 6.00
C LYS A 46 -14.96 -3.79 5.47
N GLU A 47 -15.72 -3.67 4.39
CA GLU A 47 -16.46 -4.77 3.76
C GLU A 47 -15.58 -5.65 2.87
N LYS A 48 -14.43 -5.14 2.39
CA LYS A 48 -13.57 -5.88 1.47
C LYS A 48 -12.64 -6.83 2.22
N ASP A 49 -12.59 -8.06 1.74
CA ASP A 49 -11.75 -9.11 2.32
C ASP A 49 -10.40 -9.23 1.61
N MET A 50 -10.18 -8.44 0.56
CA MET A 50 -8.92 -8.42 -0.20
C MET A 50 -8.31 -7.01 -0.24
N LEU A 51 -7.01 -6.93 0.09
CA LEU A 51 -6.17 -5.78 -0.20
C LEU A 51 -5.28 -6.05 -1.40
N THR A 52 -5.40 -5.22 -2.44
CA THR A 52 -4.54 -5.31 -3.62
C THR A 52 -3.38 -4.33 -3.49
N ILE A 53 -2.17 -4.86 -3.58
CA ILE A 53 -0.93 -4.09 -3.63
C ILE A 53 -0.34 -4.17 -5.02
N VAL A 54 0.00 -3.03 -5.60
CA VAL A 54 0.66 -2.95 -6.90
C VAL A 54 2.11 -2.49 -6.69
N THR A 55 3.08 -3.23 -7.21
CA THR A 55 4.51 -2.90 -7.00
C THR A 55 5.38 -3.29 -8.18
N ASN A 56 6.46 -2.54 -8.42
CA ASN A 56 7.54 -2.95 -9.32
C ASN A 56 8.64 -3.78 -8.63
N ASN A 57 8.52 -4.03 -7.32
CA ASN A 57 9.56 -4.75 -6.59
C ASN A 57 9.45 -6.27 -6.83
N ARG A 58 10.37 -6.80 -7.64
CA ARG A 58 10.44 -8.24 -7.94
C ARG A 58 10.69 -9.12 -6.71
N HIS A 59 11.35 -8.61 -5.65
CA HIS A 59 11.56 -9.39 -4.43
C HIS A 59 10.25 -9.66 -3.71
N ILE A 60 9.35 -8.68 -3.65
CA ILE A 60 8.02 -8.83 -3.04
C ILE A 60 7.20 -9.84 -3.83
N ILE A 61 7.16 -9.71 -5.17
CA ILE A 61 6.42 -10.63 -6.04
C ILE A 61 6.95 -12.06 -5.92
N LYS A 62 8.27 -12.25 -5.96
CA LYS A 62 8.87 -13.58 -5.81
C LYS A 62 8.61 -14.20 -4.44
N LYS A 63 8.54 -13.38 -3.39
CA LYS A 63 8.30 -13.84 -2.02
C LYS A 63 6.85 -14.25 -1.78
N TYR A 64 5.91 -13.56 -2.40
CA TYR A 64 4.48 -13.81 -2.25
C TYR A 64 3.92 -14.43 -3.53
N ASP A 65 4.18 -15.74 -3.72
CA ASP A 65 3.52 -16.55 -4.76
C ASP A 65 2.02 -16.75 -4.46
N ARG A 66 1.66 -16.70 -3.17
CA ARG A 66 0.29 -16.74 -2.67
C ARG A 66 -0.05 -15.47 -1.90
N PRO A 67 -1.33 -15.05 -1.84
CA PRO A 67 -1.75 -13.92 -1.04
C PRO A 67 -1.35 -14.07 0.43
N PHE A 68 -0.91 -12.99 1.06
CA PHE A 68 -0.58 -12.98 2.48
C PHE A 68 -1.87 -13.00 3.31
N LYS A 69 -2.08 -14.10 4.04
CA LYS A 69 -3.27 -14.36 4.85
C LYS A 69 -3.20 -13.65 6.19
N ILE A 70 -4.30 -13.03 6.60
CA ILE A 70 -4.46 -12.38 7.90
C ILE A 70 -5.76 -12.85 8.51
N ASN A 71 -5.68 -13.33 9.75
CA ASN A 71 -6.85 -13.64 10.55
C ASN A 71 -7.11 -12.52 11.55
N SER A 72 -8.37 -12.15 11.70
CA SER A 72 -8.86 -11.23 12.72
C SER A 72 -9.92 -11.91 13.56
N ASP A 73 -9.77 -11.80 14.89
CA ASP A 73 -10.75 -12.28 15.87
C ASP A 73 -12.02 -11.40 15.88
N ARG A 74 -12.00 -10.29 15.13
CA ARG A 74 -13.13 -9.37 14.95
C ARG A 74 -13.73 -9.51 13.56
N ALA A 75 -15.06 -9.61 13.50
CA ALA A 75 -15.85 -9.64 12.27
C ALA A 75 -15.73 -8.33 11.45
N ILE A 76 -15.49 -7.19 12.10
CA ILE A 76 -15.25 -5.91 11.43
C ILE A 76 -13.87 -5.40 11.85
N MET A 77 -12.95 -5.31 10.89
CA MET A 77 -11.61 -4.82 11.14
C MET A 77 -11.54 -3.30 11.02
N ASN A 78 -10.87 -2.68 12.00
CA ASN A 78 -10.61 -1.25 11.94
C ASN A 78 -9.55 -0.91 10.87
N THR A 79 -9.64 0.28 10.26
CA THR A 79 -8.76 0.72 9.17
C THR A 79 -7.29 0.75 9.61
N LYS A 80 -7.01 1.17 10.86
CA LYS A 80 -5.67 1.21 11.44
C LYS A 80 -5.01 -0.18 11.48
N TYR A 81 -5.78 -1.22 11.77
CA TYR A 81 -5.33 -2.61 11.80
C TYR A 81 -5.04 -3.10 10.40
N ARG A 82 -5.94 -2.82 9.43
CA ARG A 82 -5.73 -3.17 8.01
C ARG A 82 -4.47 -2.51 7.45
N ILE A 83 -4.26 -1.22 7.71
CA ILE A 83 -3.02 -0.51 7.34
C ILE A 83 -1.80 -1.12 8.04
N SER A 84 -1.92 -1.49 9.32
CA SER A 84 -0.81 -2.12 10.05
C SER A 84 -0.43 -3.45 9.40
N LYS A 85 -1.40 -4.30 9.05
CA LYS A 85 -1.15 -5.59 8.42
C LYS A 85 -0.64 -5.47 6.98
N TYR A 86 -1.15 -4.49 6.23
CA TYR A 86 -0.58 -4.06 4.95
C TYR A 86 0.91 -3.75 5.10
N LEU A 87 1.27 -2.85 6.03
CA LEU A 87 2.67 -2.48 6.27
C LEU A 87 3.51 -3.68 6.70
N THR A 88 2.98 -4.56 7.57
CA THR A 88 3.68 -5.78 7.98
C THR A 88 4.02 -6.65 6.78
N SER A 89 3.05 -6.89 5.90
CA SER A 89 3.28 -7.70 4.69
C SER A 89 4.34 -7.09 3.77
N VAL A 90 4.29 -5.76 3.58
CA VAL A 90 5.26 -5.01 2.77
C VAL A 90 6.66 -5.06 3.37
N PHE A 91 6.82 -4.71 4.65
CA PHE A 91 8.13 -4.67 5.30
C PHE A 91 8.76 -6.06 5.40
N CYS A 92 7.96 -7.10 5.63
CA CYS A 92 8.44 -8.48 5.56
C CYS A 92 8.90 -8.85 4.15
N GLY A 93 8.23 -8.35 3.11
CA GLY A 93 8.60 -8.51 1.70
C GLY A 93 9.92 -7.84 1.30
N LEU A 94 10.31 -6.78 2.01
CA LEU A 94 11.49 -5.96 1.68
C LEU A 94 12.74 -6.43 2.45
N PRO A 95 13.94 -6.36 1.82
CA PRO A 95 15.22 -6.66 2.46
C PRO A 95 15.68 -5.50 3.36
N ILE A 96 14.85 -5.10 4.32
CA ILE A 96 15.11 -4.03 5.31
C ILE A 96 15.39 -4.69 6.66
N ASP A 97 16.37 -4.16 7.41
CA ASP A 97 16.71 -4.67 8.74
C ASP A 97 15.60 -4.37 9.77
N ILE A 98 15.57 -5.14 10.86
CA ILE A 98 14.52 -5.01 11.87
C ILE A 98 14.51 -3.65 12.58
N LYS A 99 15.67 -3.00 12.76
CA LYS A 99 15.76 -1.69 13.42
C LYS A 99 15.15 -0.62 12.53
N ALA A 100 15.47 -0.60 11.23
CA ALA A 100 14.83 0.32 10.29
C ALA A 100 13.32 0.03 10.15
N ARG A 101 12.90 -1.24 10.09
CA ARG A 101 11.46 -1.59 10.09
C ARG A 101 10.76 -0.95 11.27
N ASN A 102 11.26 -1.14 12.49
CA ASN A 102 10.66 -0.58 13.70
C ASN A 102 10.65 0.96 13.69
N LYS A 103 11.73 1.59 13.21
CA LYS A 103 11.86 3.05 13.08
C LYS A 103 10.79 3.65 12.14
N TYR A 104 10.58 3.03 10.98
CA TYR A 104 9.72 3.61 9.94
C TYR A 104 8.27 3.12 10.01
N PHE A 105 7.99 1.97 10.59
CA PHE A 105 6.65 1.38 10.62
C PHE A 105 5.60 2.33 11.21
N LEU A 106 5.85 2.86 12.42
CA LEU A 106 4.90 3.74 13.11
C LEU A 106 4.70 5.05 12.35
N ARG A 107 5.79 5.63 11.83
CA ARG A 107 5.76 6.88 11.08
C ARG A 107 4.98 6.74 9.78
N ILE A 108 5.23 5.70 8.98
CA ILE A 108 4.51 5.46 7.73
C ILE A 108 3.04 5.14 8.02
N ARG A 109 2.74 4.38 9.07
CA ARG A 109 1.35 4.11 9.48
C ARG A 109 0.59 5.40 9.78
N GLN A 110 1.19 6.32 10.53
CA GLN A 110 0.57 7.60 10.85
C GLN A 110 0.33 8.43 9.58
N LEU A 111 1.34 8.54 8.72
CA LEU A 111 1.21 9.28 7.46
C LEU A 111 0.10 8.71 6.57
N LEU A 112 -0.06 7.39 6.50
CA LEU A 112 -1.14 6.76 5.74
C LEU A 112 -2.53 7.08 6.32
N LEU A 113 -2.67 7.08 7.65
CA LEU A 113 -3.91 7.45 8.32
C LEU A 113 -4.28 8.92 8.07
N ASP A 114 -3.31 9.82 8.21
CA ASP A 114 -3.52 11.25 7.98
C ASP A 114 -3.95 11.51 6.54
N LYS A 115 -3.32 10.83 5.57
CA LYS A 115 -3.70 10.94 4.15
C LYS A 115 -5.08 10.36 3.86
N LEU A 116 -5.43 9.24 4.48
CA LEU A 116 -6.76 8.65 4.34
C LEU A 116 -7.85 9.61 4.85
N LEU A 117 -7.65 10.24 6.00
CA LEU A 117 -8.57 11.25 6.54
C LEU A 117 -8.74 12.44 5.59
N VAL A 118 -7.65 12.93 5.00
CA VAL A 118 -7.69 14.03 4.03
C VAL A 118 -8.47 13.63 2.77
N ILE A 119 -8.30 12.39 2.29
CA ILE A 119 -9.04 11.87 1.13
C ILE A 119 -10.54 11.76 1.44
N GLU A 120 -10.91 11.17 2.58
CA GLU A 120 -12.31 11.04 3.01
C GLU A 120 -13.00 12.41 3.16
N ASN A 121 -12.31 13.38 3.78
CA ASN A 121 -12.84 14.74 3.94
C ASN A 121 -13.04 15.45 2.61
N ARG A 122 -12.21 15.17 1.60
CA ARG A 122 -12.38 15.72 0.25
C ARG A 122 -13.54 15.07 -0.49
N LEU A 123 -13.69 13.74 -0.39
CA LEU A 123 -14.82 13.02 -0.98
C LEU A 123 -16.16 13.54 -0.45
N LYS A 124 -16.24 13.87 0.84
CA LYS A 124 -17.43 14.48 1.44
C LYS A 124 -17.71 15.92 0.96
N LYS A 125 -16.70 16.64 0.47
CA LYS A 125 -16.78 18.07 0.11
C LYS A 125 -17.00 18.34 -1.38
N GLN A 126 -16.90 17.36 -2.29
CA GLN A 126 -16.91 17.64 -3.74
C GLN A 126 -17.93 16.87 -4.59
N ASN A 127 -18.67 17.63 -5.40
CA ASN A 127 -19.33 17.25 -6.66
C ASN A 127 -18.36 17.39 -7.87
N LYS A 128 -17.07 17.03 -7.74
CA LYS A 128 -16.07 17.21 -8.83
C LYS A 128 -15.23 15.95 -9.05
N ASN A 129 -15.01 15.61 -10.32
CA ASN A 129 -14.32 14.39 -10.79
C ASN A 129 -12.79 14.46 -10.74
N ARG A 130 -12.18 14.97 -9.66
CA ARG A 130 -10.71 15.03 -9.54
C ARG A 130 -10.14 13.79 -8.83
N GLN A 131 -9.32 13.01 -9.52
CA GLN A 131 -8.51 11.95 -8.92
C GLN A 131 -7.28 12.53 -8.22
N THR A 132 -6.86 11.96 -7.09
CA THR A 132 -5.67 12.41 -6.32
C THR A 132 -4.73 11.24 -6.06
N THR A 133 -3.53 11.30 -6.62
CA THR A 133 -2.42 10.38 -6.31
C THR A 133 -1.52 10.99 -5.23
N THR A 134 -1.24 10.26 -4.14
CA THR A 134 -0.31 10.70 -3.09
C THR A 134 0.90 9.79 -3.01
N TYR A 135 2.10 10.39 -2.99
CA TYR A 135 3.36 9.65 -2.89
C TYR A 135 3.97 9.86 -1.49
N ILE A 136 4.31 8.76 -0.82
CA ILE A 136 5.13 8.76 0.39
C ILE A 136 6.50 8.24 0.00
N LYS A 137 7.50 9.12 -0.07
CA LYS A 137 8.88 8.73 -0.31
C LYS A 137 9.54 8.35 1.01
N PHE A 138 10.07 7.13 1.05
CA PHE A 138 10.93 6.66 2.12
C PHE A 138 12.16 6.01 1.50
N SER A 139 13.33 6.28 2.09
CA SER A 139 14.61 5.71 1.67
C SER A 139 15.32 5.09 2.87
N HIS A 140 15.82 3.88 2.65
CA HIS A 140 16.73 3.17 3.55
C HIS A 140 17.98 2.82 2.75
N GLY A 141 19.12 3.37 3.16
CA GLY A 141 20.43 3.00 2.65
C GLY A 141 21.09 2.00 3.59
N LYS A 142 22.00 1.19 3.05
CA LYS A 142 23.20 0.83 3.81
C LYS A 142 24.18 1.99 3.69
#